data_AF-A0A0F2L9G8-F1
#
_entry.id   AF-A0A0F2L9G8-F1
#
_cell.length_a   1.000
_cell.length_b   1.000
_cell.length_c   1.000
_cell.angle_alpha   90.00
_cell.angle_beta   90.00
_cell.angle_gamma   90.00
#
_symmetry.space_group_name_H-M   'P 1'
#
loop_
_entity.id
_entity.type
_entity.pdbx_description
1 polymer ?
#
loop_
_entity_poly.entity_id
_entity_poly.type
_entity_poly.pdbx_seq_one_letter_code
_entity_poly.pdbx_strand_id
1 'polypeptide(L)'
;MYIELFVISGRSQQLEESLKKAVEDIRSKVERRDRVRLATIKIRQDAADQILKFLDQPVERVPPHFRSLVSILKRYNVAAFPAVIVDGQKILEGREDVDAAVAAVYKRANEEFGISLQPAAPTVPAPPKPVEAPQPTPTEVQPPPPPPSPPPRPIAAEVRPLVEAPPTPEAPPVAPPPPPPPKPVEAQPLPPRPSVVEVQPSQPSVVAPPPPPPPATKPLPSLPAKVVVRLVLGRPDNCAECAYFGEATSRCYLFGLSVADPARPPCKNVGG
;
A
#
# COMPACT_ATOMS: atom_id res chain seq x y z
N MET A 1 -6.61 2.75 11.73
CA MET A 1 -5.70 3.68 11.06
C MET A 1 -5.29 3.18 9.68
N TYR A 2 -5.91 3.73 8.65
CA TYR A 2 -5.56 3.49 7.24
C TYR A 2 -4.92 4.74 6.64
N ILE A 3 -3.69 4.63 6.17
CA ILE A 3 -2.88 5.74 5.67
C ILE A 3 -2.68 5.55 4.17
N GLU A 4 -3.13 6.51 3.37
CA GLU A 4 -2.93 6.56 1.92
C GLU A 4 -1.94 7.67 1.57
N LEU A 5 -0.82 7.29 0.98
CA LEU A 5 0.24 8.20 0.53
C LEU A 5 0.21 8.28 -1.00
N PHE A 6 -0.04 9.45 -1.55
CA PHE A 6 0.02 9.72 -2.98
C PHE A 6 1.28 10.51 -3.30
N VAL A 7 2.20 9.89 -4.07
CA VAL A 7 3.51 10.46 -4.39
C VAL A 7 3.83 10.37 -5.87
N ILE A 8 4.62 11.32 -6.35
CA ILE A 8 5.16 11.31 -7.71
C ILE A 8 6.42 10.44 -7.72
N SER A 9 6.43 9.41 -8.57
CA SER A 9 7.58 8.53 -8.75
C SER A 9 8.85 9.33 -9.04
N GLY A 10 9.88 9.13 -8.22
CA GLY A 10 11.20 9.74 -8.39
C GLY A 10 11.42 11.09 -7.69
N ARG A 11 10.38 11.77 -7.20
CA ARG A 11 10.52 13.04 -6.45
C ARG A 11 10.43 12.85 -4.93
N SER A 12 9.35 12.24 -4.45
CA SER A 12 9.05 12.21 -3.02
C SER A 12 9.50 10.91 -2.32
N GLN A 13 10.69 10.40 -2.67
CA GLN A 13 11.21 9.14 -2.11
C GLN A 13 11.49 9.24 -0.60
N GLN A 14 12.07 10.36 -0.16
CA GLN A 14 12.38 10.60 1.25
C GLN A 14 11.12 10.59 2.13
N LEU A 15 10.02 11.17 1.62
CA LEU A 15 8.72 11.17 2.29
C LEU A 15 8.18 9.75 2.44
N GLU A 16 8.24 8.94 1.37
CA GLU A 16 7.80 7.55 1.39
C GLU A 16 8.57 6.71 2.41
N GLU A 17 9.90 6.78 2.40
CA GLU A 17 10.73 6.02 3.34
C GLU A 17 10.50 6.43 4.78
N SER A 18 10.39 7.73 5.02
CA SER A 18 10.16 8.27 6.37
C SER A 18 8.77 7.91 6.90
N LEU A 19 7.73 7.98 6.06
CA LEU A 19 6.39 7.56 6.45
C LEU A 19 6.33 6.05 6.71
N LYS A 20 7.01 5.25 5.88
CA LYS A 20 7.11 3.79 6.08
C LYS A 20 7.79 3.47 7.41
N LYS A 21 8.90 4.14 7.73
CA LYS A 21 9.59 4.00 9.01
C LYS A 21 8.69 4.42 10.19
N ALA A 22 7.98 5.53 10.07
CA ALA A 22 7.07 6.01 11.11
C ALA A 22 5.90 5.02 11.35
N VAL A 23 5.32 4.49 10.28
CA VAL A 23 4.25 3.48 10.39
C VAL A 23 4.75 2.18 11.01
N GLU A 24 5.96 1.72 10.67
CA GLU A 24 6.56 0.53 11.29
C GLU A 24 6.89 0.75 12.78
N ASP A 25 7.31 1.96 13.17
CA ASP A 25 7.50 2.33 14.58
C ASP A 25 6.17 2.32 15.34
N ILE A 26 5.12 2.90 14.76
CA ILE A 26 3.75 2.86 15.34
C ILE A 26 3.29 1.40 15.46
N ARG A 27 3.42 0.59 14.40
CA ARG A 27 3.08 -0.84 14.42
C ARG A 27 3.84 -1.62 15.49
N SER A 28 5.07 -1.22 15.80
CA SER A 28 5.86 -1.87 16.84
C SER A 28 5.34 -1.57 18.25
N LYS A 29 4.67 -0.43 18.42
CA LYS A 29 4.13 0.06 19.71
C LYS A 29 2.64 -0.24 19.91
N VAL A 30 1.89 -0.45 18.82
CA VAL A 30 0.48 -0.88 18.88
C VAL A 30 0.40 -2.38 19.15
N GLU A 31 -0.44 -2.80 20.10
CA GLU A 31 -0.68 -4.22 20.44
C GLU A 31 -1.21 -5.04 19.25
N ARG A 32 -2.01 -4.39 18.38
CA ARG A 32 -2.53 -4.94 17.13
C ARG A 32 -1.94 -4.24 15.90
N ARG A 33 -0.87 -4.81 15.34
CA ARG A 33 -0.17 -4.27 14.16
C ARG A 33 -1.05 -4.16 12.91
N ASP A 34 -2.04 -5.04 12.79
CA ASP A 34 -2.98 -5.11 11.68
C ASP A 34 -3.93 -3.89 11.59
N ARG A 35 -4.08 -3.15 12.70
CA ARG A 35 -4.90 -1.92 12.75
C ARG A 35 -4.30 -0.73 12.03
N VAL A 36 -3.00 -0.78 11.74
CA VAL A 36 -2.27 0.28 11.03
C VAL A 36 -1.89 -0.23 9.64
N ARG A 37 -2.42 0.40 8.60
CA ARG A 37 -2.15 0.03 7.21
C ARG A 37 -1.63 1.24 6.45
N LEU A 38 -0.56 1.06 5.69
CA LEU A 38 -0.01 2.06 4.79
C LEU A 38 -0.19 1.57 3.35
N ALA A 39 -0.85 2.37 2.54
CA ALA A 39 -0.96 2.20 1.10
C ALA A 39 -0.21 3.33 0.42
N THR A 40 0.81 2.99 -0.38
CA THR A 40 1.56 3.97 -1.18
C THR A 40 1.14 3.87 -2.63
N ILE A 41 0.61 4.96 -3.17
CA ILE A 41 0.18 5.10 -4.55
C ILE A 41 1.25 5.91 -5.28
N LYS A 42 2.04 5.21 -6.11
CA LYS A 42 3.07 5.81 -6.96
C LYS A 42 2.47 6.23 -8.29
N ILE A 43 2.52 7.52 -8.56
CA ILE A 43 1.98 8.12 -9.78
C ILE A 43 3.16 8.59 -10.62
N ARG A 44 3.18 8.24 -11.92
CA ARG A 44 4.18 8.80 -12.84
C ARG A 44 4.00 10.31 -12.96
N GLN A 45 5.08 11.04 -13.19
CA GLN A 45 5.00 12.49 -13.33
C GLN A 45 4.04 12.91 -14.45
N ASP A 46 4.11 12.27 -15.62
CA ASP A 46 3.20 12.52 -16.75
C ASP A 46 1.72 12.30 -16.40
N ALA A 47 1.46 11.29 -15.58
CA ALA A 47 0.14 10.94 -15.13
C ALA A 47 -0.36 11.94 -14.09
N ALA A 48 0.48 12.38 -13.16
CA ALA A 48 0.13 13.36 -12.15
C ALA A 48 -0.35 14.67 -12.79
N ASP A 49 0.36 15.19 -13.78
CA ASP A 49 -0.05 16.39 -14.54
C ASP A 49 -1.39 16.21 -15.25
N GLN A 50 -1.64 15.03 -15.81
CA GLN A 50 -2.93 14.71 -16.44
C GLN A 50 -4.05 14.59 -15.42
N ILE A 51 -3.82 13.90 -14.31
CA ILE A 51 -4.77 13.72 -13.22
C ILE A 51 -5.22 15.09 -12.70
N LEU A 52 -4.28 16.01 -12.47
CA LEU A 52 -4.57 17.38 -12.03
C LEU A 52 -5.51 18.11 -13.01
N LYS A 53 -5.27 18.00 -14.32
CA LYS A 53 -6.18 18.55 -15.35
C LYS A 53 -7.57 17.91 -15.36
N PHE A 54 -7.65 16.65 -14.96
CA PHE A 54 -8.91 15.91 -14.87
C PHE A 54 -9.65 16.14 -13.55
N LEU A 55 -9.01 16.71 -12.51
CA LEU A 55 -9.68 17.07 -11.26
C LEU A 55 -10.79 18.11 -11.49
N ASP A 56 -10.65 18.99 -12.47
CA ASP A 56 -11.69 19.97 -12.84
C ASP A 56 -12.80 19.39 -13.73
N GLN A 57 -12.61 18.20 -14.28
CA GLN A 57 -13.56 17.58 -15.21
C GLN A 57 -14.50 16.59 -14.50
N PRO A 58 -15.74 16.39 -14.98
CA PRO A 58 -16.63 15.35 -14.45
C PRO A 58 -16.00 13.95 -14.63
N VAL A 59 -16.29 13.04 -13.70
CA VAL A 59 -15.66 11.70 -13.62
C VAL A 59 -15.93 10.87 -14.88
N GLU A 60 -16.98 11.19 -15.62
CA GLU A 60 -17.39 10.58 -16.89
C GLU A 60 -16.43 10.91 -18.05
N ARG A 61 -15.76 12.07 -17.99
CA ARG A 61 -14.76 12.49 -19.01
C ARG A 61 -13.36 11.99 -18.70
N VAL A 62 -13.15 11.44 -17.51
CA VAL A 62 -11.85 10.93 -17.08
C VAL A 62 -11.59 9.57 -17.73
N PRO A 63 -10.40 9.34 -18.32
CA PRO A 63 -10.04 8.04 -18.85
C PRO A 63 -10.22 6.90 -17.83
N PRO A 64 -10.67 5.69 -18.23
CA PRO A 64 -11.00 4.61 -17.29
C PRO A 64 -9.88 4.25 -16.32
N HIS A 65 -8.62 4.33 -16.78
CA HIS A 65 -7.44 4.03 -15.98
C HIS A 65 -7.14 5.08 -14.90
N PHE A 66 -7.58 6.33 -15.07
CA PHE A 66 -7.45 7.39 -14.05
C PHE A 66 -8.73 7.59 -13.23
N ARG A 67 -9.88 7.08 -13.71
CA ARG A 67 -11.20 7.32 -13.11
C ARG A 67 -11.27 7.01 -11.62
N SER A 68 -10.75 5.86 -11.20
CA SER A 68 -10.74 5.47 -9.78
C SER A 68 -9.92 6.43 -8.93
N LEU A 69 -8.72 6.76 -9.39
CA LEU A 69 -7.80 7.63 -8.66
C LEU A 69 -8.32 9.07 -8.60
N VAL A 70 -8.84 9.61 -9.70
CA VAL A 70 -9.50 10.93 -9.73
C VAL A 70 -10.73 10.96 -8.82
N SER A 71 -11.54 9.90 -8.78
CA SER A 71 -12.69 9.82 -7.88
C SER A 71 -12.28 9.85 -6.41
N ILE A 72 -11.17 9.18 -6.04
CA ILE A 72 -10.65 9.16 -4.68
C ILE A 72 -10.09 10.55 -4.31
N LEU A 73 -9.29 11.16 -5.19
CA LEU A 73 -8.73 12.49 -4.95
C LEU A 73 -9.81 13.55 -4.81
N LYS A 74 -10.87 13.51 -5.64
CA LYS A 74 -12.04 14.38 -5.49
C LYS A 74 -12.77 14.17 -4.17
N ARG A 75 -12.95 12.93 -3.74
CA ARG A 75 -13.60 12.61 -2.45
C ARG A 75 -12.85 13.23 -1.27
N TYR A 76 -11.52 13.17 -1.31
CA TYR A 76 -10.67 13.73 -0.25
C TYR A 76 -10.23 15.17 -0.50
N ASN A 77 -10.76 15.83 -1.54
CA ASN A 77 -10.39 17.18 -1.97
C ASN A 77 -8.86 17.37 -2.09
N VAL A 78 -8.17 16.39 -2.67
CA VAL A 78 -6.73 16.49 -2.97
C VAL A 78 -6.53 17.20 -4.28
N ALA A 79 -5.88 18.37 -4.25
CA ALA A 79 -5.65 19.23 -5.40
C ALA A 79 -4.19 19.26 -5.86
N ALA A 80 -3.25 18.72 -5.06
CA ALA A 80 -1.83 18.72 -5.39
C ALA A 80 -1.14 17.46 -4.85
N PHE A 81 -0.01 17.12 -5.45
CA PHE A 81 0.88 16.05 -5.00
C PHE A 81 2.19 16.63 -4.46
N PRO A 82 2.83 15.97 -3.47
CA PRO A 82 2.38 14.78 -2.76
C PRO A 82 1.21 15.06 -1.80
N ALA A 83 0.46 14.01 -1.46
CA ALA A 83 -0.66 14.12 -0.51
C ALA A 83 -0.70 12.92 0.45
N VAL A 84 -1.04 13.20 1.71
CA VAL A 84 -1.17 12.20 2.77
C VAL A 84 -2.56 12.24 3.35
N ILE A 85 -3.24 11.11 3.31
CA ILE A 85 -4.59 10.91 3.84
C ILE A 85 -4.53 9.86 4.95
N VAL A 86 -5.16 10.15 6.09
CA VAL A 86 -5.24 9.25 7.24
C VAL A 86 -6.72 9.08 7.60
N ASP A 87 -7.20 7.84 7.55
CA ASP A 87 -8.59 7.44 7.82
C ASP A 87 -9.62 8.29 7.06
N GLY A 88 -9.30 8.58 5.79
CA GLY A 88 -10.14 9.36 4.90
C GLY A 88 -10.06 10.88 5.12
N GLN A 89 -9.16 11.37 5.96
CA GLN A 89 -8.91 12.80 6.15
C GLN A 89 -7.57 13.22 5.54
N LYS A 90 -7.60 14.25 4.71
CA LYS A 90 -6.40 14.88 4.14
C LYS A 90 -5.64 15.60 5.26
N ILE A 91 -4.41 15.17 5.54
CA ILE A 91 -3.56 15.78 6.56
C ILE A 91 -2.48 16.66 5.94
N LEU A 92 -1.98 16.31 4.76
CA LEU A 92 -0.94 17.07 4.07
C LEU A 92 -1.18 17.06 2.56
N GLU A 93 -0.89 18.18 1.90
CA GLU A 93 -1.04 18.37 0.46
C GLU A 93 0.04 19.32 -0.08
N GLY A 94 0.61 19.00 -1.24
CA GLY A 94 1.42 19.90 -2.06
C GLY A 94 2.77 20.30 -1.48
N ARG A 95 3.13 19.79 -0.29
CA ARG A 95 4.42 20.06 0.35
C ARG A 95 5.20 18.77 0.55
N GLU A 96 6.48 18.79 0.27
CA GLU A 96 7.39 17.66 0.54
C GLU A 96 7.94 17.71 1.97
N ASP A 97 7.17 18.27 2.91
CA ASP A 97 7.55 18.42 4.32
C ASP A 97 7.43 17.08 5.05
N VAL A 98 8.53 16.34 5.06
CA VAL A 98 8.64 15.02 5.69
C VAL A 98 8.31 15.08 7.18
N ASP A 99 8.91 16.02 7.91
CA ASP A 99 8.69 16.17 9.35
C ASP A 99 7.23 16.50 9.68
N ALA A 100 6.61 17.38 8.89
CA ALA A 100 5.21 17.74 9.09
C ALA A 100 4.29 16.54 8.83
N ALA A 101 4.53 15.76 7.78
CA ALA A 101 3.77 14.56 7.45
C ALA A 101 3.89 13.50 8.56
N VAL A 102 5.12 13.24 9.00
CA VAL A 102 5.42 12.24 10.03
C VAL A 102 4.81 12.66 11.38
N ALA A 103 4.97 13.92 11.79
CA ALA A 103 4.38 14.45 13.01
C ALA A 103 2.83 14.37 12.98
N ALA A 104 2.22 14.66 11.84
CA ALA A 104 0.78 14.52 11.62
C ALA A 104 0.30 13.07 11.80
N VAL A 105 1.02 12.11 11.21
CA VAL A 105 0.69 10.67 11.34
C VAL A 105 0.86 10.23 12.79
N TYR A 106 1.94 10.63 13.47
CA TYR A 106 2.13 10.32 14.89
C TYR A 106 1.05 10.94 15.78
N LYS A 107 0.64 12.19 15.51
CA LYS A 107 -0.45 12.84 16.23
C LYS A 107 -1.75 12.03 16.10
N ARG A 108 -2.11 11.63 14.87
CA ARG A 108 -3.28 10.79 14.61
C ARG A 108 -3.17 9.41 15.26
N ALA A 109 -2.00 8.80 15.22
CA ALA A 109 -1.76 7.52 15.89
C ALA A 109 -1.87 7.64 17.42
N ASN A 110 -1.40 8.74 18.00
CA ASN A 110 -1.55 9.00 19.43
C ASN A 110 -3.03 9.21 19.81
N GLU A 111 -3.78 9.96 18.99
CA GLU A 111 -5.23 10.13 19.18
C GLU A 111 -6.02 8.82 19.05
N GLU A 112 -5.67 7.95 18.09
CA GLU A 112 -6.41 6.70 17.83
C GLU A 112 -6.02 5.56 18.77
N PHE A 113 -4.74 5.45 19.13
CA PHE A 113 -4.19 4.32 19.89
C PHE A 113 -3.75 4.69 21.30
N GLY A 114 -3.80 5.97 21.70
CA GLY A 114 -3.32 6.44 23.00
C GLY A 114 -1.81 6.25 23.19
N ILE A 115 -1.04 6.11 22.11
CA ILE A 115 0.39 5.85 22.16
C ILE A 115 1.11 7.19 22.27
N SER A 116 1.56 7.54 23.48
CA SER A 116 2.39 8.71 23.73
C SER A 116 3.74 8.58 23.02
N LEU A 117 3.78 9.04 21.77
CA LEU A 117 4.96 9.21 20.94
C LEU A 117 5.36 10.68 20.95
N GLN A 118 5.56 11.25 22.14
CA GLN A 118 6.36 12.46 22.28
C GLN A 118 7.81 12.05 22.59
N PRO A 119 8.83 12.64 21.95
CA PRO A 119 10.11 12.80 22.62
C PRO A 119 9.79 13.50 23.94
N ALA A 120 10.09 12.86 25.06
CA ALA A 120 9.67 13.27 26.40
C ALA A 120 9.83 14.79 26.57
N ALA A 121 8.72 15.52 26.47
CA ALA A 121 8.66 16.87 27.00
C ALA A 121 8.83 16.70 28.52
N PRO A 122 9.76 17.42 29.16
CA PRO A 122 9.95 17.31 30.59
C PRO A 122 8.63 17.61 31.28
N THR A 123 8.20 16.68 32.11
CA THR A 123 7.04 16.76 32.98
C THR A 123 7.12 18.08 33.72
N VAL A 124 6.31 19.07 33.30
CA VAL A 124 6.09 20.28 34.09
C VAL A 124 5.24 19.83 35.28
N PRO A 125 5.74 19.84 36.52
CA PRO A 125 4.93 19.50 37.67
C PRO A 125 3.86 20.58 37.82
N ALA A 126 2.60 20.15 37.98
CA ALA A 126 1.49 21.03 38.26
C ALA A 126 1.80 21.93 39.48
N PRO A 127 1.39 23.22 39.48
CA PRO A 127 1.64 24.11 40.59
C PRO A 127 0.71 23.76 41.77
N PRO A 128 1.22 23.46 42.97
CA PRO A 128 0.39 23.53 44.16
C PRO A 128 0.20 25.01 44.54
N LYS A 129 -1.06 25.37 44.75
CA LYS A 129 -1.52 26.65 45.30
C LYS A 129 -1.02 26.87 46.75
N PRO A 130 -1.06 28.12 47.24
CA PRO A 130 -0.14 28.67 48.24
C PRO A 130 -0.59 28.46 49.68
N VAL A 131 0.39 28.32 50.59
CA VAL A 131 0.20 28.54 52.03
C VAL A 131 1.43 29.30 52.57
N GLU A 132 1.18 30.45 53.17
CA GLU A 132 2.06 31.24 54.06
C GLU A 132 2.67 30.33 55.16
N ALA A 133 3.80 30.57 55.84
CA ALA A 133 4.45 31.78 56.30
C ALA A 133 5.93 31.44 56.71
N PRO A 134 6.77 32.42 57.08
CA PRO A 134 8.23 32.33 57.14
C PRO A 134 8.78 31.95 58.52
N GLN A 135 9.98 31.35 58.58
CA GLN A 135 11.01 31.55 59.63
C GLN A 135 12.31 30.75 59.35
N PRO A 136 13.46 31.05 60.01
CA PRO A 136 14.76 31.18 59.36
C PRO A 136 15.74 30.01 59.61
N THR A 137 16.82 30.01 58.82
CA THR A 137 18.14 29.34 58.95
C THR A 137 18.55 28.87 60.36
N PRO A 138 19.31 27.74 60.51
CA PRO A 138 20.74 27.74 60.14
C PRO A 138 21.42 26.42 59.68
N THR A 139 22.43 26.61 58.83
CA THR A 139 23.76 25.96 58.81
C THR A 139 23.93 24.51 58.29
N GLU A 140 24.75 24.43 57.23
CA GLU A 140 25.94 23.56 57.06
C GLU A 140 26.02 22.48 55.98
N VAL A 141 27.20 22.53 55.33
CA VAL A 141 27.98 21.58 54.53
C VAL A 141 27.57 21.31 53.08
N GLN A 142 28.21 22.06 52.18
CA GLN A 142 28.45 21.67 50.78
C GLN A 142 29.45 20.50 50.71
N PRO A 143 29.21 19.45 49.91
CA PRO A 143 30.26 18.55 49.46
C PRO A 143 31.12 19.18 48.33
N PRO A 144 32.39 18.77 48.20
CA PRO A 144 33.43 19.50 47.46
C PRO A 144 33.30 19.44 45.92
N PRO A 145 33.87 20.42 45.19
CA PRO A 145 33.90 20.44 43.74
C PRO A 145 34.87 19.38 43.15
N PRO A 146 34.55 18.80 41.98
CA PRO A 146 35.46 17.91 41.26
C PRO A 146 36.69 18.65 40.68
N PRO A 147 37.82 17.94 40.47
CA PRO A 147 39.11 18.53 40.11
C PRO A 147 39.17 19.11 38.69
N PRO A 148 40.11 20.04 38.43
CA PRO A 148 40.26 20.73 37.15
C PRO A 148 40.82 19.81 36.06
N SER A 149 40.25 19.89 34.85
CA SER A 149 40.82 19.28 33.64
C SER A 149 41.96 20.15 33.08
N PRO A 150 43.09 19.56 32.65
CA PRO A 150 44.24 20.30 32.12
C PRO A 150 44.03 20.87 30.69
N PRO A 151 44.86 21.85 30.26
CA PRO A 151 44.63 22.68 29.07
C PRO A 151 45.04 22.03 27.74
N PRO A 152 44.68 22.65 26.59
CA PRO A 152 44.87 22.09 25.26
C PRO A 152 46.33 22.21 24.77
N ARG A 153 46.76 21.28 23.93
CA ARG A 153 47.95 21.46 23.07
C ARG A 153 47.60 21.29 21.59
N PRO A 154 48.04 22.23 20.74
CA PRO A 154 47.94 22.15 19.29
C PRO A 154 49.19 21.49 18.70
N ILE A 155 49.03 20.71 17.63
CA ILE A 155 50.14 20.41 16.72
C ILE A 155 49.62 20.60 15.30
N ALA A 156 50.30 21.52 14.63
CA ALA A 156 50.07 21.90 13.25
C ALA A 156 50.70 20.89 12.28
N ALA A 157 50.30 21.07 11.03
CA ALA A 157 51.12 20.91 9.83
C ALA A 157 51.20 19.51 9.19
N GLU A 158 50.61 19.47 7.99
CA GLU A 158 51.33 19.25 6.72
C GLU A 158 51.16 17.91 5.98
N VAL A 159 51.16 18.06 4.65
CA VAL A 159 51.51 17.10 3.59
C VAL A 159 50.44 16.11 3.08
N ARG A 160 49.69 16.53 2.04
CA ARG A 160 49.37 15.70 0.84
C ARG A 160 50.68 15.33 0.12
N PRO A 161 50.78 14.38 -0.86
CA PRO A 161 49.81 13.43 -1.44
C PRO A 161 50.37 12.00 -1.66
N LEU A 162 49.52 10.99 -1.89
CA LEU A 162 49.88 9.92 -2.81
C LEU A 162 48.66 9.32 -3.50
N VAL A 163 48.86 9.16 -4.80
CA VAL A 163 48.00 8.67 -5.86
C VAL A 163 47.72 7.18 -5.67
N GLU A 164 46.47 6.75 -5.84
CA GLU A 164 46.20 5.47 -6.51
C GLU A 164 44.83 5.46 -7.21
N ALA A 165 44.94 5.14 -8.50
CA ALA A 165 44.01 4.89 -9.61
C ALA A 165 42.47 4.99 -9.42
N PRO A 166 41.77 5.67 -10.35
CA PRO A 166 40.36 5.38 -10.63
C PRO A 166 40.25 4.05 -11.41
N PRO A 167 39.31 3.14 -11.07
CA PRO A 167 38.95 2.07 -11.98
C PRO A 167 38.24 2.66 -13.20
N THR A 168 38.75 2.25 -14.35
CA THR A 168 38.32 2.53 -15.72
C THR A 168 36.82 2.27 -15.90
N PRO A 169 36.12 3.08 -16.71
CA PRO A 169 34.71 2.86 -17.06
C PRO A 169 34.53 1.52 -17.79
N GLU A 170 33.75 0.62 -17.17
CA GLU A 170 33.19 -0.54 -17.86
C GLU A 170 32.24 -0.05 -18.96
N ALA A 171 32.47 -0.55 -20.16
CA ALA A 171 31.72 -0.22 -21.36
C ALA A 171 30.22 -0.52 -21.18
N PRO A 172 29.32 0.26 -21.81
CA PRO A 172 27.91 -0.09 -21.85
C PRO A 172 27.73 -1.49 -22.46
N PRO A 173 26.84 -2.34 -21.89
CA PRO A 173 26.53 -3.62 -22.48
C PRO A 173 25.98 -3.40 -23.90
N VAL A 174 26.61 -4.09 -24.84
CA VAL A 174 26.19 -4.14 -26.24
C VAL A 174 24.73 -4.60 -26.26
N ALA A 175 23.85 -3.77 -26.84
CA ALA A 175 22.45 -4.10 -26.99
C ALA A 175 22.33 -5.43 -27.78
N PRO A 176 21.45 -6.35 -27.37
CA PRO A 176 21.11 -7.49 -28.21
C PRO A 176 20.53 -6.98 -29.54
N PRO A 177 20.79 -7.66 -30.67
CA PRO A 177 20.18 -7.30 -31.94
C PRO A 177 18.65 -7.32 -31.82
N PRO A 178 17.94 -6.43 -32.53
CA PRO A 178 16.48 -6.44 -32.53
C PRO A 178 15.96 -7.81 -33.03
N PRO A 179 14.83 -8.30 -32.48
CA PRO A 179 14.18 -9.48 -33.02
C PRO A 179 13.81 -9.25 -34.48
N PRO A 180 13.80 -10.31 -35.32
CA PRO A 180 13.34 -10.20 -36.69
C PRO A 180 11.88 -9.69 -36.73
N PRO A 181 11.50 -8.94 -37.78
CA PRO A 181 10.13 -8.46 -37.92
C PRO A 181 9.15 -9.64 -37.88
N PRO A 182 8.00 -9.50 -37.19
CA PRO A 182 6.95 -10.49 -37.27
C PRO A 182 6.54 -10.63 -38.74
N LYS A 183 6.56 -11.87 -39.23
CA LYS A 183 5.98 -12.22 -40.52
C LYS A 183 4.53 -11.70 -40.53
N PRO A 184 4.06 -11.11 -41.64
CA PRO A 184 2.65 -10.75 -41.79
C PRO A 184 1.80 -11.97 -41.47
N VAL A 185 1.05 -11.90 -40.37
CA VAL A 185 -0.03 -12.85 -40.12
C VAL A 185 -1.06 -12.55 -41.20
N GLU A 186 -1.10 -13.45 -42.17
CA GLU A 186 -2.14 -13.56 -43.17
C GLU A 186 -3.50 -13.42 -42.47
N ALA A 187 -4.27 -12.45 -42.94
CA ALA A 187 -5.57 -12.12 -42.38
C ALA A 187 -6.47 -13.35 -42.44
N GLN A 188 -6.68 -14.01 -41.29
CA GLN A 188 -7.79 -14.94 -41.19
C GLN A 188 -9.10 -14.14 -41.28
N PRO A 189 -10.02 -14.52 -42.19
CA PRO A 189 -11.32 -13.89 -42.30
C PRO A 189 -12.11 -14.05 -41.00
N LEU A 190 -12.61 -12.92 -40.50
CA LEU A 190 -13.62 -12.88 -39.44
C LEU A 190 -14.83 -13.76 -39.84
N PRO A 191 -15.33 -14.64 -38.94
CA PRO A 191 -16.59 -15.30 -39.17
C PRO A 191 -17.73 -14.25 -39.21
N PRO A 192 -18.72 -14.44 -40.09
CA PRO A 192 -19.79 -13.46 -40.33
C PRO A 192 -20.68 -13.28 -39.10
N ARG A 193 -20.98 -12.01 -38.79
CA ARG A 193 -22.05 -11.63 -37.86
C ARG A 193 -23.39 -12.17 -38.39
N PRO A 194 -24.17 -12.92 -37.60
CA PRO A 194 -25.57 -13.10 -37.91
C PRO A 194 -26.34 -11.80 -37.64
N SER A 195 -27.08 -11.40 -38.68
CA SER A 195 -27.94 -10.24 -38.77
C SER A 195 -28.97 -10.15 -37.65
N VAL A 196 -29.32 -8.90 -37.36
CA VAL A 196 -30.55 -8.45 -36.73
C VAL A 196 -31.73 -9.21 -37.33
N VAL A 197 -32.48 -9.94 -36.52
CA VAL A 197 -33.85 -10.36 -36.83
C VAL A 197 -34.78 -9.76 -35.79
N GLU A 198 -35.42 -8.71 -36.27
CA GLU A 198 -36.74 -8.19 -36.00
C GLU A 198 -37.64 -9.01 -35.06
N VAL A 199 -38.21 -8.27 -34.10
CA VAL A 199 -39.27 -8.65 -33.18
C VAL A 199 -40.54 -8.96 -33.96
N GLN A 200 -41.17 -10.12 -33.72
CA GLN A 200 -42.60 -10.27 -33.96
C GLN A 200 -43.27 -11.19 -32.91
N PRO A 201 -44.35 -10.75 -32.24
CA PRO A 201 -45.07 -11.52 -31.23
C PRO A 201 -46.26 -12.26 -31.85
N SER A 202 -46.46 -13.55 -31.54
CA SER A 202 -47.71 -14.28 -31.80
C SER A 202 -47.84 -15.55 -30.94
N GLN A 203 -48.50 -15.37 -29.79
CA GLN A 203 -49.58 -16.20 -29.22
C GLN A 203 -49.43 -17.70 -28.88
N PRO A 204 -50.29 -18.20 -27.96
CA PRO A 204 -49.95 -19.24 -26.99
C PRO A 204 -50.47 -20.63 -27.38
N SER A 205 -49.72 -21.67 -27.03
CA SER A 205 -50.21 -23.04 -27.02
C SER A 205 -50.13 -23.62 -25.62
N VAL A 206 -51.29 -24.13 -25.17
CA VAL A 206 -51.59 -24.67 -23.86
C VAL A 206 -50.82 -25.96 -23.64
N VAL A 207 -50.03 -26.03 -22.57
CA VAL A 207 -49.53 -27.29 -22.01
C VAL A 207 -49.71 -27.24 -20.49
N ALA A 208 -50.18 -28.36 -19.94
CA ALA A 208 -50.67 -28.53 -18.56
C ALA A 208 -49.71 -28.01 -17.46
N PRO A 209 -50.24 -27.58 -16.30
CA PRO A 209 -49.41 -27.12 -15.19
C PRO A 209 -48.57 -28.28 -14.60
N PRO A 210 -47.26 -28.09 -14.37
CA PRO A 210 -46.45 -29.01 -13.59
C PRO A 210 -46.84 -28.95 -12.10
N PRO A 211 -46.62 -30.02 -11.33
CA PRO A 211 -46.93 -30.05 -9.90
C PRO A 211 -46.12 -29.00 -9.11
N PRO A 212 -46.62 -28.54 -7.96
CA PRO A 212 -45.94 -27.53 -7.16
C PRO A 212 -44.57 -28.03 -6.67
N PRO A 213 -43.54 -27.17 -6.64
CA PRO A 213 -42.25 -27.51 -6.05
C PRO A 213 -42.38 -27.72 -4.54
N PRO A 214 -41.56 -28.61 -3.93
CA PRO A 214 -41.52 -28.74 -2.48
C PRO A 214 -41.06 -27.43 -1.82
N PRO A 215 -41.50 -27.12 -0.59
CA PRO A 215 -41.11 -25.91 0.10
C PRO A 215 -39.59 -25.88 0.32
N ALA A 216 -38.98 -24.75 -0.05
CA ALA A 216 -37.57 -24.48 0.15
C ALA A 216 -37.22 -24.59 1.65
N THR A 217 -36.50 -25.65 2.01
CA THR A 217 -35.84 -25.77 3.31
C THR A 217 -34.76 -24.69 3.38
N LYS A 218 -34.92 -23.76 4.33
CA LYS A 218 -33.90 -22.79 4.71
C LYS A 218 -32.57 -23.53 4.94
N PRO A 219 -31.45 -23.14 4.30
CA PRO A 219 -30.14 -23.64 4.68
C PRO A 219 -29.84 -23.17 6.11
N LEU A 220 -29.65 -24.14 7.00
CA LEU A 220 -29.01 -23.93 8.30
C LEU A 220 -27.64 -23.26 8.09
N PRO A 221 -27.19 -22.33 8.96
CA PRO A 221 -25.84 -21.81 8.90
C PRO A 221 -24.84 -22.93 9.22
N SER A 222 -24.24 -23.49 8.17
CA SER A 222 -23.11 -24.40 8.26
C SER A 222 -21.95 -23.68 8.97
N LEU A 223 -21.44 -24.31 10.03
CA LEU A 223 -20.25 -23.89 10.78
C LEU A 223 -19.09 -23.51 9.84
N PRO A 224 -18.22 -22.55 10.23
CA PRO A 224 -17.10 -22.15 9.40
C PRO A 224 -16.17 -23.34 9.21
N ALA A 225 -16.11 -23.86 7.98
CA ALA A 225 -15.07 -24.78 7.55
C ALA A 225 -13.72 -24.10 7.82
N LYS A 226 -12.92 -24.70 8.72
CA LYS A 226 -11.51 -24.32 8.90
C LYS A 226 -10.81 -24.57 7.57
N VAL A 227 -10.68 -23.53 6.75
CA VAL A 227 -9.88 -23.57 5.53
C VAL A 227 -8.41 -23.54 5.97
N VAL A 228 -7.84 -24.72 6.19
CA VAL A 228 -6.40 -24.89 6.40
C VAL A 228 -5.74 -24.85 5.03
N VAL A 229 -5.45 -23.66 4.51
CA VAL A 229 -4.66 -23.54 3.27
C VAL A 229 -3.21 -23.81 3.61
N ARG A 230 -2.75 -25.05 3.38
CA ARG A 230 -1.32 -25.35 3.30
C ARG A 230 -0.80 -24.76 1.99
N LEU A 231 -0.14 -23.60 2.05
CA LEU A 231 0.54 -23.03 0.89
C LEU A 231 1.76 -23.88 0.54
N VAL A 232 1.62 -24.75 -0.46
CA VAL A 232 2.76 -25.38 -1.12
C VAL A 232 3.22 -24.46 -2.25
N LEU A 233 4.41 -23.88 -2.10
CA LEU A 233 5.06 -23.09 -3.15
C LEU A 233 5.58 -24.03 -4.23
N GLY A 234 4.83 -24.21 -5.33
CA GLY A 234 5.23 -25.08 -6.45
C GLY A 234 4.08 -25.45 -7.39
N ARG A 235 4.30 -26.45 -8.26
CA ARG A 235 3.24 -27.16 -9.00
C ARG A 235 2.76 -28.34 -8.13
N PRO A 236 1.65 -28.21 -7.39
CA PRO A 236 1.19 -29.29 -6.52
C PRO A 236 0.78 -30.52 -7.35
N ASP A 237 0.88 -31.70 -6.76
CA ASP A 237 0.40 -32.95 -7.35
C ASP A 237 -1.13 -33.03 -7.36
N ASN A 238 -1.79 -32.26 -6.49
CA ASN A 238 -3.24 -32.19 -6.37
C ASN A 238 -3.70 -30.72 -6.35
N CYS A 239 -4.69 -30.38 -7.17
CA CYS A 239 -5.31 -29.06 -7.17
C CYS A 239 -5.92 -28.71 -5.82
N ALA A 240 -6.41 -29.66 -5.02
CA ALA A 240 -6.97 -29.41 -3.69
C ALA A 240 -5.95 -28.78 -2.72
N GLU A 241 -4.65 -28.99 -2.94
CA GLU A 241 -3.57 -28.42 -2.14
C GLU A 241 -3.04 -27.10 -2.74
N CYS A 242 -3.60 -26.67 -3.87
CA CYS A 242 -3.22 -25.44 -4.55
C CYS A 242 -4.00 -24.24 -4.02
N ALA A 243 -3.29 -23.18 -3.60
CA ALA A 243 -3.91 -21.92 -3.21
C ALA A 243 -4.74 -21.25 -4.33
N TYR A 244 -4.52 -21.65 -5.59
CA TYR A 244 -5.22 -21.12 -6.76
C TYR A 244 -6.38 -22.00 -7.23
N PHE A 245 -6.74 -23.07 -6.51
CA PHE A 245 -7.88 -23.90 -6.87
C PHE A 245 -9.09 -23.56 -5.99
N GLY A 246 -10.20 -23.22 -6.63
CA GLY A 246 -11.48 -23.04 -5.96
C GLY A 246 -12.23 -24.35 -5.92
N GLU A 247 -12.18 -25.06 -4.79
CA GLU A 247 -12.87 -26.34 -4.57
C GLU A 247 -14.37 -26.25 -4.85
N ALA A 248 -15.03 -25.20 -4.36
CA ALA A 248 -16.47 -24.97 -4.57
C ALA A 248 -16.85 -24.70 -6.04
N THR A 249 -15.89 -24.25 -6.86
CA THR A 249 -16.12 -23.85 -8.25
C THR A 249 -15.45 -24.77 -9.26
N SER A 250 -14.71 -25.78 -8.78
CA SER A 250 -13.83 -26.65 -9.56
C SER A 250 -13.01 -25.87 -10.60
N ARG A 251 -12.44 -24.72 -10.21
CA ARG A 251 -11.79 -23.78 -11.13
C ARG A 251 -10.39 -23.43 -10.66
N CYS A 252 -9.43 -23.42 -11.59
CA CYS A 252 -8.10 -22.91 -11.36
C CYS A 252 -8.07 -21.41 -11.65
N TYR A 253 -7.87 -20.59 -10.61
CA TYR A 253 -7.76 -19.13 -10.72
C TYR A 253 -6.46 -18.68 -11.38
N LEU A 254 -5.40 -19.48 -11.31
CA LEU A 254 -4.12 -19.17 -11.94
C LEU A 254 -4.22 -19.21 -13.48
N PHE A 255 -4.92 -20.20 -14.02
CA PHE A 255 -5.07 -20.40 -15.47
C PHE A 255 -6.47 -20.05 -16.00
N GLY A 256 -7.38 -19.63 -15.12
CA GLY A 256 -8.75 -19.25 -15.49
C GLY A 256 -9.63 -20.39 -16.02
N LEU A 257 -9.23 -21.65 -15.87
CA LEU A 257 -9.87 -22.82 -16.49
C LEU A 257 -10.54 -23.75 -15.47
N SER A 258 -11.58 -24.46 -15.89
CA SER A 258 -12.26 -25.47 -15.07
C SER A 258 -11.41 -26.74 -14.98
N VAL A 259 -11.25 -27.26 -13.77
CA VAL A 259 -10.49 -28.49 -13.49
C VAL A 259 -11.50 -29.63 -13.36
N ALA A 260 -11.47 -30.56 -14.31
CA ALA A 260 -12.34 -31.74 -14.29
C ALA A 260 -11.93 -32.77 -13.24
N ASP A 261 -10.62 -32.93 -13.00
CA ASP A 261 -10.07 -33.87 -12.02
C ASP A 261 -9.00 -33.15 -11.17
N PRO A 262 -9.24 -32.89 -9.87
CA PRO A 262 -8.28 -32.22 -9.02
C PRO A 262 -7.01 -33.06 -8.77
N ALA A 263 -7.06 -34.38 -8.91
CA ALA A 263 -5.88 -35.23 -8.81
C ALA A 263 -4.98 -35.17 -10.07
N ARG A 264 -5.43 -34.48 -11.13
CA ARG A 264 -4.65 -34.27 -12.37
C ARG A 264 -4.55 -32.79 -12.69
N PRO A 265 -3.64 -32.07 -12.01
CA PRO A 265 -3.56 -30.63 -12.12
C PRO A 265 -3.17 -30.20 -13.54
N PRO A 266 -3.93 -29.28 -14.15
CA PRO A 266 -3.70 -28.85 -15.53
C PRO A 266 -2.34 -28.19 -15.70
N CYS A 267 -1.83 -27.52 -14.66
CA CYS A 267 -0.52 -26.88 -14.65
C CYS A 267 0.67 -27.84 -14.85
N LYS A 268 0.49 -29.16 -14.71
CA LYS A 268 1.49 -30.16 -15.11
C LYS A 268 1.42 -30.53 -16.59
N ASN A 269 0.26 -30.38 -17.22
CA ASN A 269 0.04 -30.78 -18.62
C ASN A 269 0.23 -29.63 -19.63
N VAL A 270 0.16 -28.35 -19.20
CA VAL A 270 0.36 -27.18 -20.10
C VAL A 270 1.85 -26.90 -20.39
N GLY A 271 2.69 -27.92 -20.46
CA GLY A 271 4.14 -27.77 -20.63
C GLY A 271 4.83 -28.99 -21.25
N GLY A 272 4.16 -29.66 -22.18
CA GLY A 272 4.74 -30.65 -23.09
C GLY A 272 4.56 -30.18 -24.53
#